data_AF-B7K1Y6-F1
#
_entry.id   AF-B7K1Y6-F1
#
_cell.length_a   1.000
_cell.length_b   1.000
_cell.length_c   1.000
_cell.angle_alpha   90.00
_cell.angle_beta   90.00
_cell.angle_gamma   90.00
#
_symmetry.space_group_name_H-M   'P 1'
#
loop_
_entity.id
_entity.type
_entity.pdbx_description
1 polymer ?
#
loop_
_entity_poly.entity_id
_entity_poly.type
_entity_poly.pdbx_seq_one_letter_code
_entity_poly.pdbx_strand_id
1 'polypeptide(L)'
;MAKPTQAHLSRTLKRNEYPAIKQRTKDQMEYYMGAKLIEVGVNPKSAIYRWSLEIKNNQETWTYSAYWGESKDKLLSGEMPLTGTELIDCARANAKQGLQTTAQLCGYQTDINKFQEALQEAGKQAGITIDALGDLLSESKNVRGRSGGEVAPDSSSSL
;
A
#
# COMPACT_ATOMS: atom_id res chain seq x y z
N MET A 1 -15.82 -10.68 -26.68
CA MET A 1 -14.70 -10.29 -25.79
C MET A 1 -15.27 -10.17 -24.38
N ALA A 2 -14.64 -10.80 -23.38
CA ALA A 2 -15.07 -10.64 -21.99
C ALA A 2 -14.96 -9.16 -21.60
N LYS A 3 -15.99 -8.62 -20.92
CA LYS A 3 -15.92 -7.24 -20.41
C LYS A 3 -14.87 -7.19 -19.31
N PRO A 4 -14.01 -6.16 -19.24
CA PRO A 4 -13.08 -6.03 -18.14
C PRO A 4 -13.84 -5.94 -16.82
N THR A 5 -13.35 -6.66 -15.81
CA THR A 5 -13.92 -6.79 -14.45
C THR A 5 -13.06 -6.09 -13.39
N GLN A 6 -12.03 -5.37 -13.83
CA GLN A 6 -11.14 -4.62 -12.95
C GLN A 6 -10.59 -3.37 -13.63
N ALA A 7 -10.21 -2.38 -12.82
CA ALA A 7 -9.52 -1.16 -13.24
C ALA A 7 -8.44 -0.80 -12.22
N HIS A 8 -7.35 -0.19 -12.71
CA HIS A 8 -6.21 0.22 -11.91
C HIS A 8 -5.85 1.67 -12.22
N LEU A 9 -5.57 2.46 -11.20
CA LEU A 9 -5.10 3.83 -11.30
C LEU A 9 -3.87 4.00 -10.41
N SER A 10 -2.75 4.41 -11.00
CA SER A 10 -1.49 4.58 -10.27
C SER A 10 -1.01 6.03 -10.28
N ARG A 11 -0.42 6.47 -9.16
CA ARG A 11 0.25 7.76 -9.01
C ARG A 11 1.53 7.59 -8.22
N THR A 12 2.60 8.23 -8.68
CA THR A 12 3.90 8.22 -8.02
C THR A 12 4.15 9.58 -7.38
N LEU A 13 4.53 9.57 -6.10
CA LEU A 13 4.85 10.75 -5.30
C LEU A 13 6.22 10.58 -4.66
N LYS A 14 6.82 11.68 -4.20
CA LYS A 14 8.01 11.59 -3.34
C LYS A 14 7.63 10.99 -1.99
N ARG A 15 8.51 10.16 -1.43
CA ARG A 15 8.28 9.53 -0.13
C ARG A 15 8.13 10.55 1.00
N ASN A 16 8.89 11.64 0.93
CA ASN A 16 8.87 12.74 1.89
C ASN A 16 7.88 13.86 1.53
N GLU A 17 6.95 13.64 0.60
CA GLU A 17 5.92 14.60 0.26
C GLU A 17 5.03 14.92 1.47
N TYR A 18 4.49 16.13 1.53
CA TYR A 18 3.67 16.57 2.65
C TYR A 18 2.40 15.69 2.81
N PRO A 19 2.02 15.26 4.03
CA PRO A 19 0.89 14.37 4.25
C PRO A 19 -0.43 14.84 3.62
N ALA A 20 -0.71 16.15 3.63
CA ALA A 20 -1.94 16.66 3.01
C ALA A 20 -1.92 16.55 1.48
N ILE A 21 -0.75 16.61 0.83
CA ILE A 21 -0.63 16.37 -0.61
C ILE A 21 -0.90 14.89 -0.89
N LYS A 22 -0.29 13.98 -0.11
CA LYS A 22 -0.57 12.54 -0.23
C LYS A 22 -2.06 12.23 -0.09
N GLN A 23 -2.71 12.81 0.92
CA GLN A 23 -4.16 12.63 1.13
C GLN A 23 -4.97 13.17 -0.05
N ARG A 24 -4.70 14.41 -0.48
CA ARG A 24 -5.40 15.00 -1.62
C ARG A 24 -5.23 14.18 -2.90
N THR A 25 -4.05 13.62 -3.14
CA THR A 25 -3.82 12.73 -4.29
C THR A 25 -4.66 11.45 -4.18
N LYS A 26 -4.75 10.85 -2.99
CA LYS A 26 -5.63 9.68 -2.77
C LYS A 26 -7.09 10.01 -3.03
N ASP A 27 -7.58 11.13 -2.49
CA ASP A 27 -8.97 11.56 -2.68
C ASP A 27 -9.28 11.78 -4.19
N GLN A 28 -8.34 12.37 -4.94
CA GLN A 28 -8.47 12.51 -6.39
C GLN A 28 -8.52 11.16 -7.10
N MET A 29 -7.67 10.20 -6.71
CA MET A 29 -7.66 8.87 -7.30
C MET A 29 -8.98 8.13 -7.05
N GLU A 30 -9.53 8.23 -5.83
CA GLU A 30 -10.82 7.66 -5.49
C GLU A 30 -11.95 8.27 -6.33
N TYR A 31 -11.95 9.60 -6.47
CA TYR A 31 -12.90 10.32 -7.31
C TYR A 31 -12.84 9.88 -8.78
N TYR A 32 -11.64 9.85 -9.38
CA TYR A 32 -11.47 9.44 -10.78
C TYR A 32 -11.84 7.98 -11.01
N MET A 33 -11.53 7.09 -10.08
CA MET A 33 -11.94 5.69 -10.18
C MET A 33 -13.46 5.56 -10.14
N GLY A 34 -14.14 6.28 -9.25
CA GLY A 34 -15.61 6.28 -9.20
C GLY A 34 -16.23 6.75 -10.52
N ALA A 35 -15.70 7.83 -11.10
CA ALA A 35 -16.13 8.31 -12.41
C ALA A 35 -15.88 7.26 -13.51
N LYS A 36 -14.72 6.58 -13.48
CA LYS A 36 -14.38 5.53 -14.46
C LYS A 36 -15.33 4.34 -14.39
N LEU A 37 -15.74 3.93 -13.18
CA LEU A 37 -16.71 2.85 -13.00
C LEU A 37 -18.07 3.22 -13.61
N ILE A 38 -18.54 4.45 -13.42
CA ILE A 38 -19.79 4.94 -14.02
C ILE A 38 -19.70 4.90 -15.56
N GLU A 39 -18.57 5.33 -16.13
CA GLU A 39 -18.32 5.32 -17.58
C GLU A 39 -18.46 3.92 -18.18
N VAL A 40 -18.03 2.88 -17.44
CA VAL A 40 -18.13 1.48 -17.89
C VAL A 40 -19.42 0.78 -17.44
N GLY A 41 -20.40 1.54 -16.90
CA GLY A 41 -21.70 1.03 -16.48
C GLY A 41 -21.69 0.23 -15.18
N VAL A 42 -20.70 0.44 -14.31
CA VAL A 42 -20.56 -0.22 -13.01
C VAL A 42 -20.94 0.74 -11.89
N ASN A 43 -21.79 0.31 -10.97
CA ASN A 43 -22.11 1.09 -9.77
C ASN A 43 -20.88 1.14 -8.83
N PRO A 44 -20.31 2.32 -8.54
CA PRO A 44 -19.12 2.43 -7.69
C PRO A 44 -19.29 1.83 -6.29
N LYS A 45 -20.51 1.82 -5.74
CA LYS A 45 -20.79 1.22 -4.42
C LYS A 45 -20.77 -0.30 -4.41
N SER A 46 -20.83 -0.93 -5.58
CA SER A 46 -20.84 -2.39 -5.71
C SER A 46 -19.44 -3.00 -5.87
N ALA A 47 -18.44 -2.18 -6.20
CA ALA A 47 -17.06 -2.60 -6.41
C ALA A 47 -16.31 -2.80 -5.08
N ILE A 48 -15.26 -3.61 -5.11
CA ILE A 48 -14.27 -3.69 -4.05
C ILE A 48 -13.05 -2.89 -4.46
N TYR A 49 -12.48 -2.15 -3.51
CA TYR A 49 -11.32 -1.33 -3.73
C TYR A 49 -10.13 -1.81 -2.94
N ARG A 50 -8.95 -1.78 -3.56
CA ARG A 50 -7.69 -2.18 -2.95
C ARG A 50 -6.64 -1.13 -3.23
N TRP A 51 -6.03 -0.61 -2.17
CA TRP A 51 -4.80 0.14 -2.28
C TRP A 51 -3.59 -0.78 -2.29
N SER A 52 -2.56 -0.40 -3.03
CA SER A 52 -1.20 -0.95 -2.94
C SER A 52 -0.20 0.21 -2.90
N LEU A 53 0.85 0.06 -2.08
CA LEU A 53 1.89 1.07 -1.89
C LEU A 53 3.27 0.44 -2.17
N GLU A 54 3.79 0.65 -3.37
CA GLU A 54 5.15 0.25 -3.71
C GLU A 54 6.13 1.36 -3.31
N ILE A 55 7.18 1.01 -2.57
CA ILE A 55 8.23 1.94 -2.15
C ILE A 55 9.52 1.61 -2.89
N LYS A 56 9.98 2.53 -3.74
CA LYS A 56 11.24 2.42 -4.48
C LYS A 56 12.07 3.66 -4.29
N ASN A 57 13.28 3.49 -3.74
CA ASN A 57 14.20 4.58 -3.44
C ASN A 57 13.53 5.65 -2.56
N ASN A 58 13.35 6.86 -3.11
CA ASN A 58 12.69 7.99 -2.46
C ASN A 58 11.30 8.30 -3.06
N GLN A 59 10.67 7.32 -3.69
CA GLN A 59 9.36 7.44 -4.31
C GLN A 59 8.39 6.38 -3.76
N GLU A 60 7.12 6.76 -3.74
CA GLU A 60 5.98 5.92 -3.39
C GLU A 60 5.03 5.87 -4.58
N THR A 61 4.80 4.68 -5.12
CA THR A 61 3.80 4.45 -6.16
C THR A 61 2.55 3.87 -5.51
N TRP A 62 1.51 4.69 -5.45
CA TRP A 62 0.20 4.32 -4.96
C TRP A 62 -0.63 3.79 -6.12
N THR A 63 -1.20 2.59 -5.98
CA THR A 63 -2.13 2.01 -6.96
C THR A 63 -3.48 1.79 -6.30
N TYR A 64 -4.53 2.40 -6.85
CA TYR A 64 -5.92 2.19 -6.47
C TYR A 64 -6.57 1.27 -7.49
N SER A 65 -6.96 0.08 -7.04
CA SER A 65 -7.58 -0.93 -7.89
C SER A 65 -9.05 -1.10 -7.52
N ALA A 66 -9.92 -1.19 -8.52
CA ALA A 66 -11.33 -1.50 -8.36
C ALA A 66 -11.64 -2.85 -9.01
N TYR A 67 -12.43 -3.68 -8.33
CA TYR A 67 -12.83 -5.02 -8.77
C TYR A 67 -14.36 -5.13 -8.77
N TRP A 68 -14.92 -5.66 -9.85
CA TRP A 68 -16.36 -5.95 -10.00
C TRP A 68 -16.57 -7.26 -10.77
N GLY A 69 -17.78 -7.82 -10.74
CA GLY A 69 -18.09 -9.09 -11.40
C GLY A 69 -17.10 -10.21 -11.02
N GLU A 70 -16.61 -10.95 -12.01
CA GLU A 70 -15.75 -12.13 -11.79
C GLU A 70 -14.48 -11.82 -10.99
N SER A 71 -13.81 -10.69 -11.23
CA SER A 71 -12.60 -10.33 -10.47
C SER A 71 -12.90 -10.04 -9.00
N LYS A 72 -14.08 -9.48 -8.71
CA LYS A 72 -14.56 -9.30 -7.33
C LYS A 72 -14.81 -10.66 -6.68
N ASP A 73 -15.48 -11.57 -7.39
CA ASP A 73 -15.81 -12.90 -6.87
C ASP A 73 -14.54 -13.70 -6.57
N LYS A 74 -13.54 -13.69 -7.46
CA LYS A 74 -12.24 -14.33 -7.24
C LYS A 74 -11.47 -13.76 -6.03
N LEU A 75 -11.57 -12.45 -5.81
CA LEU A 75 -10.93 -11.81 -4.65
C LEU A 75 -11.66 -12.22 -3.36
N LEU A 76 -12.99 -12.26 -3.41
CA LEU A 76 -13.83 -12.69 -2.30
C LEU A 76 -13.79 -14.20 -2.04
N SER A 77 -13.43 -15.02 -3.02
CA SER A 77 -13.27 -16.48 -2.90
C SER A 77 -11.87 -16.90 -2.43
N GLY A 78 -10.92 -15.95 -2.34
CA GLY A 78 -9.55 -16.23 -1.90
C GLY A 78 -8.71 -16.95 -2.95
N GLU A 79 -9.14 -16.93 -4.21
CA GLU A 79 -8.41 -17.51 -5.35
C GLU A 79 -7.25 -16.63 -5.82
N MET A 80 -7.15 -15.40 -5.30
CA MET A 80 -6.09 -14.44 -5.63
C MET A 80 -5.35 -13.94 -4.39
N PRO A 81 -4.74 -14.82 -3.57
CA PRO A 81 -3.93 -14.39 -2.44
C PRO A 81 -2.66 -13.72 -2.95
N LEU A 82 -2.40 -12.49 -2.50
CA LEU A 82 -1.13 -11.82 -2.77
C LEU A 82 -0.01 -12.46 -1.97
N THR A 83 1.20 -12.47 -2.51
CA THR A 83 2.38 -13.01 -1.83
C THR A 83 3.57 -12.07 -2.02
N GLY A 84 4.66 -12.29 -1.27
CA GLY A 84 5.89 -11.51 -1.39
C GLY A 84 5.67 -10.01 -1.20
N THR A 85 6.36 -9.18 -2.00
CA THR A 85 6.28 -7.73 -1.88
C THR A 85 4.90 -7.16 -2.15
N GLU A 86 4.12 -7.76 -3.05
CA GLU A 86 2.74 -7.32 -3.33
C GLU A 86 1.84 -7.47 -2.10
N LEU A 87 2.03 -8.53 -1.31
CA LEU A 87 1.32 -8.73 -0.05
C LEU A 87 1.70 -7.65 0.96
N ILE A 88 2.99 -7.34 1.09
CA ILE A 88 3.46 -6.29 1.99
C ILE A 88 2.89 -4.92 1.58
N ASP A 89 2.92 -4.61 0.30
CA ASP A 89 2.47 -3.33 -0.25
C ASP A 89 0.94 -3.17 -0.12
N CYS A 90 0.18 -4.25 -0.33
CA CYS A 90 -1.25 -4.31 -0.02
C CYS A 90 -1.51 -4.13 1.47
N ALA A 91 -0.83 -4.90 2.33
CA ALA A 91 -1.06 -4.88 3.76
C ALA A 91 -0.75 -3.49 4.34
N ARG A 92 0.38 -2.89 3.96
CA ARG A 92 0.78 -1.55 4.39
C ARG A 92 -0.23 -0.48 3.96
N ALA A 93 -0.70 -0.54 2.72
CA ALA A 93 -1.63 0.46 2.21
C ALA A 93 -3.03 0.40 2.84
N ASN A 94 -3.43 -0.78 3.33
CA ASN A 94 -4.77 -1.01 3.88
C ASN A 94 -4.79 -1.21 5.41
N ALA A 95 -3.64 -1.24 6.09
CA ALA A 95 -3.52 -1.57 7.51
C ALA A 95 -4.45 -0.76 8.43
N LYS A 96 -4.73 0.52 8.09
CA LYS A 96 -5.64 1.39 8.85
C LYS A 96 -7.09 0.91 8.86
N GLN A 97 -7.48 0.05 7.92
CA GLN A 97 -8.82 -0.56 7.84
C GLN A 97 -9.01 -1.75 8.78
N GLY A 98 -7.95 -2.17 9.48
CA GLY A 98 -7.98 -3.29 10.41
C GLY A 98 -7.65 -4.64 9.76
N LEU A 99 -7.43 -5.64 10.62
CA LEU A 99 -6.87 -6.93 10.23
C LEU A 99 -7.74 -7.71 9.24
N GLN A 100 -9.04 -7.83 9.53
CA GLN A 100 -9.95 -8.63 8.72
C GLN A 100 -10.14 -8.04 7.32
N THR A 101 -10.38 -6.74 7.23
CA THR A 101 -10.52 -6.05 5.93
C THR A 101 -9.22 -6.13 5.14
N THR A 102 -8.07 -5.96 5.79
CA THR A 102 -6.77 -6.06 5.09
C THR A 102 -6.53 -7.48 4.55
N ALA A 103 -6.78 -8.52 5.36
CA ALA A 103 -6.65 -9.91 4.93
C ALA A 103 -7.55 -10.21 3.72
N GLN A 104 -8.81 -9.78 3.77
CA GLN A 104 -9.75 -9.92 2.66
C GLN A 104 -9.26 -9.23 1.39
N LEU A 105 -8.82 -7.97 1.49
CA LEU A 105 -8.32 -7.21 0.33
C LEU A 105 -7.04 -7.82 -0.27
N CYS A 106 -6.17 -8.39 0.57
CA CYS A 106 -4.98 -9.08 0.10
C CYS A 106 -5.26 -10.52 -0.37
N GLY A 107 -6.54 -10.95 -0.42
CA GLY A 107 -6.98 -12.20 -1.04
C GLY A 107 -7.04 -13.40 -0.10
N TYR A 108 -7.08 -13.18 1.22
CA TYR A 108 -7.15 -14.25 2.23
C TYR A 108 -8.54 -14.43 2.84
N GLN A 109 -9.54 -13.70 2.35
CA GLN A 109 -10.92 -13.75 2.86
C GLN A 109 -10.98 -13.57 4.39
N THR A 110 -11.41 -14.60 5.11
CA THR A 110 -11.50 -14.67 6.58
C THR A 110 -10.35 -15.47 7.21
N ASP A 111 -9.42 -16.00 6.41
CA ASP A 111 -8.28 -16.78 6.90
C ASP A 111 -7.15 -15.86 7.39
N ILE A 112 -7.34 -15.32 8.58
CA ILE A 112 -6.41 -14.39 9.21
C ILE A 112 -5.07 -15.05 9.53
N ASN A 113 -5.09 -16.31 9.94
CA ASN A 113 -3.88 -17.04 10.30
C ASN A 113 -2.98 -17.20 9.07
N LYS A 114 -3.54 -17.66 7.95
CA LYS A 114 -2.79 -17.80 6.69
C LYS A 114 -2.31 -16.45 6.15
N PHE A 115 -3.10 -15.38 6.32
CA PHE A 115 -2.67 -14.03 5.99
C PHE A 115 -1.45 -13.60 6.82
N GLN A 116 -1.48 -13.81 8.14
CA GLN A 116 -0.37 -13.44 9.02
C GLN A 116 0.89 -14.25 8.74
N GLU A 117 0.77 -15.56 8.54
CA GLU A 117 1.89 -16.43 8.17
C GLU A 117 2.54 -15.98 6.86
N ALA A 118 1.72 -15.72 5.84
CA ALA A 118 2.22 -15.26 4.55
C ALA A 118 2.85 -13.86 4.63
N LEU A 119 2.30 -12.98 5.47
CA LEU A 119 2.84 -11.64 5.67
C LEU A 119 4.19 -11.68 6.38
N GLN A 120 4.33 -12.52 7.40
CA GLN A 120 5.58 -12.78 8.10
C GLN A 120 6.64 -13.35 7.14
N GLU A 121 6.25 -14.34 6.32
CA GLU A 121 7.13 -14.94 5.33
C GLU A 121 7.57 -13.93 4.27
N ALA A 122 6.65 -13.13 3.74
CA ALA A 122 6.96 -12.04 2.82
C ALA A 122 7.93 -11.03 3.45
N GLY A 123 7.73 -10.68 4.73
CA GLY A 123 8.63 -9.81 5.49
C GLY A 123 10.05 -10.37 5.54
N LYS A 124 10.20 -11.64 5.94
CA LYS A 124 11.50 -12.33 5.98
C LYS A 124 12.20 -12.31 4.63
N GLN A 125 11.49 -12.61 3.55
CA GLN A 125 12.01 -12.58 2.19
C GLN A 125 12.45 -11.17 1.75
N ALA A 126 11.76 -10.14 2.23
CA ALA A 126 12.10 -8.73 1.99
C ALA A 126 13.16 -8.17 2.97
N GLY A 127 13.67 -8.98 3.90
CA GLY A 127 14.67 -8.57 4.89
C GLY A 127 14.12 -7.65 5.98
N ILE A 128 12.81 -7.70 6.25
CA ILE A 128 12.15 -6.92 7.31
C ILE A 128 11.41 -7.84 8.28
N THR A 129 11.48 -7.56 9.58
CA THR A 129 10.67 -8.27 10.57
C THR A 129 9.28 -7.63 10.65
N ILE A 130 8.24 -8.43 10.40
CA ILE A 130 6.83 -8.04 10.56
C ILE A 130 6.21 -9.05 11.51
N ASP A 131 5.87 -8.66 12.73
CA ASP A 131 5.23 -9.54 13.72
C ASP A 131 3.70 -9.46 13.61
N ALA A 132 3.19 -8.25 13.36
CA ALA A 132 1.76 -7.98 13.20
C ALA A 132 1.49 -6.90 12.14
N LEU A 133 0.23 -6.84 11.68
CA LEU A 133 -0.22 -5.79 10.74
C LEU A 133 0.06 -4.37 11.24
N GLY A 134 0.00 -4.17 12.56
CA GLY A 134 0.27 -2.88 13.20
C GLY A 134 1.69 -2.37 12.96
N ASP A 135 2.67 -3.25 12.73
CA ASP A 135 4.06 -2.84 12.47
C ASP A 135 4.17 -2.04 11.16
N LEU A 136 3.28 -2.32 10.21
CA LEU A 136 3.21 -1.63 8.92
C LEU A 136 2.54 -0.25 8.99
N LEU A 137 1.86 0.07 10.09
CA LEU A 137 1.28 1.41 10.31
C LEU A 137 2.34 2.46 10.65
N SER A 138 3.57 2.02 10.95
CA SER A 138 4.69 2.90 11.27
C SER A 138 5.20 3.60 10.01
N GLU A 139 4.52 4.67 9.58
CA GLU A 139 5.26 5.77 8.98
C GLU A 139 6.09 6.39 10.12
N SER A 140 7.43 6.36 10.03
CA SER A 140 8.38 7.05 10.93
C SER A 140 8.69 6.44 12.32
N LYS A 141 9.48 5.36 12.36
CA LYS A 141 10.54 5.26 13.38
C LYS A 141 11.90 5.35 12.71
N ASN A 142 12.40 6.58 12.65
CA ASN A 142 13.81 6.97 12.55
C ASN A 142 14.75 6.04 11.77
N VAL A 143 14.95 6.33 10.47
CA VAL A 143 16.32 6.41 9.95
C VAL A 143 16.82 7.84 10.19
N ARG A 144 16.89 8.23 11.47
CA ARG A 144 17.87 9.21 11.93
C ARG A 144 19.09 8.41 12.36
N GLY A 145 19.79 7.89 11.36
CA GLY A 145 21.09 7.27 11.50
C GLY A 145 22.00 7.92 10.47
N ARG A 146 22.84 8.87 10.92
CA ARG A 146 23.86 9.63 10.18
C ARG A 146 23.40 10.88 9.43
N SER A 147 23.09 11.92 10.20
CA SER A 147 23.43 13.30 9.84
C SER A 147 24.17 13.90 11.02
N GLY A 148 25.44 13.53 11.13
CA GLY A 148 26.39 14.07 12.10
C GLY A 148 27.70 14.32 11.38
N GLY A 149 27.65 15.23 10.41
CA GLY A 149 28.83 15.87 9.85
C GLY A 149 28.83 17.32 10.31
N GLU A 150 29.32 17.58 11.52
CA GLU A 150 29.95 18.87 11.86
C GLU A 150 31.45 18.62 11.66
N VAL A 151 31.98 19.06 10.52
CA VAL A 151 32.72 20.33 10.36
C VAL A 151 33.89 20.39 11.34
N ALA A 152 35.09 20.34 10.77
CA ALA A 152 36.37 20.35 11.47
C ALA A 152 36.48 21.55 12.43
N PRO A 153 37.23 21.43 13.54
CA PRO A 153 37.58 22.59 14.34
C PRO A 153 38.44 23.51 13.49
N ASP A 154 37.97 24.73 13.22
CA ASP A 154 38.85 25.80 12.75
C ASP A 154 39.94 25.98 13.81
N SER A 155 41.15 25.60 13.42
CA SER A 155 42.35 25.72 14.22
C SER A 155 42.55 27.18 14.63
N SER A 156 42.49 27.41 15.93
CA SER A 156 43.16 28.45 16.72
C SER A 156 43.57 29.72 15.98
N SER A 157 42.82 30.78 16.28
CA SER A 157 43.31 32.15 16.45
C SER A 157 44.81 32.16 16.80
N SER A 158 45.59 32.87 16.01
CA SER A 158 46.92 33.32 16.40
C SER A 158 47.07 34.76 15.91
N LEU A 159 47.13 35.62 16.94
CA LEU A 159 47.67 36.98 17.09
C LEU A 159 48.23 37.68 15.84
#